data_AF-A0A1F3NXH9-F1
#
_entry.id   AF-A0A1F3NXH9-F1
#
_cell.length_a   1.000
_cell.length_b   1.000
_cell.length_c   1.000
_cell.angle_alpha   90.00
_cell.angle_beta   90.00
_cell.angle_gamma   90.00
#
_symmetry.space_group_name_H-M   'P 1'
#
loop_
_entity.id
_entity.type
_entity.pdbx_description
1 polymer ?
#
loop_
_entity_poly.entity_id
_entity_poly.type
_entity_poly.pdbx_seq_one_letter_code
_entity_poly.pdbx_strand_id
1 'polypeptide(L)'
;MRFIYSIPVLLFLFIQNGITQVVSTDNLKKDITYLASDQLNGRGTGTEDEKKAADYIAKSFKDLSLIPYGSNTYFFDFSFRLKNNPHGDEETKDTTAKITESKNVVGFLDNGSNHTIIVGAHYDHLGLGEISGSLESDSKGKIHNGADDNASGTAGMMELARIYSQNKVKEPYNFLFMAFSGEELGLFGSKKYCENPTIDLKNIHFMINFDMIGRLNEAEKKLMVYGVGTSPVFVNLLNSLKTPLVIKMDSAGIGPSDQTSFYLKDIPVLHFFTGQHSDYHKPSDDVEKINFEGEKVVLEFSLQVIDELLKLPKLAFLKTRNSEEEKISFKVTLGIMPDYMYDGMGVRVDGVSKGKPAEKAGIMSGDVITQLGDFKITDMKEYMKILGKFNKGDSTSVTVTRNGQLTILFLAF
;
A
#
# COMPACT_ATOMS: atom_id res chain seq x y z
N MET A 1 -30.66 -32.21 67.39
CA MET A 1 -29.30 -31.84 66.92
C MET A 1 -29.21 -32.15 65.44
N ARG A 2 -29.28 -31.14 64.56
CA ARG A 2 -29.01 -31.26 63.12
C ARG A 2 -27.76 -30.44 62.83
N PHE A 3 -26.68 -31.11 62.44
CA PHE A 3 -25.45 -30.46 61.99
C PHE A 3 -25.63 -30.03 60.54
N ILE A 4 -25.48 -28.73 60.28
CA ILE A 4 -25.39 -28.17 58.93
C ILE A 4 -23.89 -28.01 58.65
N TYR A 5 -23.37 -28.79 57.70
CA TYR A 5 -22.01 -28.62 57.19
C TYR A 5 -22.03 -27.58 56.06
N SER A 6 -21.44 -26.42 56.29
CA SER A 6 -21.16 -25.42 55.25
C SER A 6 -19.86 -25.80 54.54
N ILE A 7 -19.97 -26.18 53.26
CA ILE A 7 -18.82 -26.36 52.36
C ILE A 7 -18.46 -24.98 51.78
N PRO A 8 -17.24 -24.47 51.97
CA PRO A 8 -16.83 -23.23 51.33
C PRO A 8 -16.51 -23.51 49.86
N VAL A 9 -17.30 -22.94 48.96
CA VAL A 9 -16.99 -22.90 47.53
C VAL A 9 -15.94 -21.80 47.33
N LEU A 10 -14.67 -22.20 47.14
CA LEU A 10 -13.63 -21.29 46.70
C LEU A 10 -13.89 -20.92 45.24
N LEU A 11 -14.33 -19.68 45.01
CA LEU A 11 -14.39 -19.08 43.68
C LEU A 11 -12.96 -18.73 43.26
N PHE A 12 -12.35 -19.55 42.38
CA PHE A 12 -11.13 -19.17 41.70
C PHE A 12 -11.46 -18.15 40.60
N LEU A 13 -11.24 -16.87 40.90
CA LEU A 13 -11.17 -15.83 39.88
C LEU A 13 -9.88 -16.04 39.07
N PHE A 14 -10.02 -16.67 37.90
CA PHE A 14 -8.97 -16.66 36.88
C PHE A 14 -8.87 -15.25 36.32
N ILE A 15 -7.91 -14.47 36.82
CA ILE A 15 -7.46 -13.25 36.15
C ILE A 15 -6.62 -13.71 34.95
N GLN A 16 -7.26 -13.86 33.78
CA GLN A 16 -6.52 -13.92 32.52
C GLN A 16 -5.95 -12.54 32.25
N ASN A 17 -4.72 -12.29 32.68
CA ASN A 17 -3.90 -11.23 32.11
C ASN A 17 -3.57 -11.63 30.66
N GLY A 18 -4.47 -11.32 29.74
CA GLY A 18 -4.15 -11.31 28.32
C GLY A 18 -3.04 -10.29 28.12
N ILE A 19 -1.85 -10.75 27.74
CA ILE A 19 -0.82 -9.85 27.23
C ILE A 19 -1.39 -9.34 25.91
N THR A 20 -1.94 -8.12 25.90
CA THR A 20 -2.25 -7.43 24.65
C THR A 20 -0.94 -7.37 23.86
N GLN A 21 -0.90 -8.09 22.74
CA GLN A 21 0.27 -8.11 21.86
C GLN A 21 0.31 -6.75 21.15
N VAL A 22 1.25 -5.90 21.58
CA VAL A 22 1.46 -4.57 21.00
C VAL A 22 2.38 -4.69 19.79
N VAL A 23 2.22 -3.77 18.84
CA VAL A 23 3.12 -3.60 17.70
C VAL A 23 4.55 -3.32 18.19
N SER A 24 5.51 -4.10 17.70
CA SER A 24 6.92 -4.06 18.07
C SER A 24 7.76 -3.36 17.01
N THR A 25 8.31 -2.18 17.34
CA THR A 25 9.23 -1.47 16.44
C THR A 25 10.53 -2.23 16.20
N ASP A 26 10.95 -3.09 17.13
CA ASP A 26 12.11 -3.97 16.92
C ASP A 26 11.85 -5.02 15.83
N ASN A 27 10.64 -5.55 15.75
CA ASN A 27 10.26 -6.48 14.67
C ASN A 27 10.21 -5.74 13.34
N LEU A 28 9.52 -4.60 13.29
CA LEU A 28 9.43 -3.77 12.07
C LEU A 28 10.83 -3.42 11.57
N LYS A 29 11.70 -2.94 12.46
CA LYS A 29 13.09 -2.63 12.12
C LYS A 29 13.83 -3.84 11.58
N LYS A 30 13.71 -5.00 12.22
CA LYS A 30 14.37 -6.24 11.77
C LYS A 30 13.86 -6.68 10.39
N ASP A 31 12.56 -6.67 10.17
CA ASP A 31 11.94 -7.13 8.92
C ASP A 31 12.21 -6.15 7.76
N ILE A 32 12.01 -4.84 7.97
CA ILE A 32 12.28 -3.78 6.97
C ILE A 32 13.77 -3.74 6.61
N THR A 33 14.66 -3.81 7.61
CA THR A 33 16.11 -3.79 7.34
C THR A 33 16.56 -4.95 6.46
N TYR A 34 15.95 -6.13 6.64
CA TYR A 34 16.29 -7.27 5.78
C TYR A 34 15.71 -7.12 4.38
N LEU A 35 14.41 -6.82 4.30
CA LEU A 35 13.69 -6.71 3.03
C LEU A 35 14.29 -5.61 2.15
N ALA A 36 14.68 -4.48 2.74
CA ALA A 36 15.31 -3.36 2.04
C ALA A 36 16.84 -3.39 2.07
N SER A 37 17.46 -4.55 2.29
CA SER A 37 18.93 -4.66 2.25
C SER A 37 19.46 -4.81 0.82
N ASP A 38 20.66 -4.27 0.58
CA ASP A 38 21.43 -4.49 -0.64
C ASP A 38 21.61 -5.98 -1.00
N GLN A 39 21.51 -6.89 -0.03
CA GLN A 39 21.59 -8.34 -0.27
C GLN A 39 20.46 -8.89 -1.14
N LEU A 40 19.36 -8.13 -1.24
CA LEU A 40 18.19 -8.44 -2.05
C LEU A 40 18.11 -7.58 -3.32
N ASN A 41 19.15 -6.79 -3.65
CA ASN A 41 19.26 -6.00 -4.89
C ASN A 41 17.94 -5.34 -5.34
N GLY A 42 17.14 -4.84 -4.40
CA GLY A 42 15.85 -4.19 -4.66
C GLY A 42 14.66 -5.06 -5.05
N ARG A 43 14.71 -6.37 -4.80
CA ARG A 43 13.56 -7.30 -4.90
C ARG A 43 12.83 -7.23 -6.25
N GLY A 44 13.57 -7.10 -7.35
CA GLY A 44 13.02 -7.01 -8.70
C GLY A 44 12.10 -8.18 -9.03
N THR A 45 10.89 -7.91 -9.54
CA THR A 45 9.91 -8.97 -9.85
C THR A 45 10.47 -10.07 -10.76
N GLY A 46 10.29 -11.32 -10.35
CA GLY A 46 10.75 -12.54 -11.05
C GLY A 46 12.24 -12.83 -10.93
N THR A 47 13.00 -12.05 -10.14
CA THR A 47 14.44 -12.26 -9.93
C THR A 47 14.72 -13.29 -8.84
N GLU A 48 15.98 -13.76 -8.75
CA GLU A 48 16.40 -14.59 -7.61
C GLU A 48 16.34 -13.82 -6.28
N ASP A 49 16.46 -12.49 -6.31
CA ASP A 49 16.44 -11.69 -5.10
C ASP A 49 15.03 -11.49 -4.54
N GLU A 50 14.02 -11.37 -5.42
CA GLU A 50 12.63 -11.48 -5.01
C GLU A 50 12.34 -12.87 -4.40
N LYS A 51 12.89 -13.96 -4.95
CA LYS A 51 12.72 -15.30 -4.36
C LYS A 51 13.28 -15.40 -2.94
N LYS A 52 14.45 -14.80 -2.68
CA LYS A 52 15.01 -14.72 -1.32
C LYS A 52 14.08 -13.96 -0.37
N ALA A 53 13.49 -12.85 -0.81
CA ALA A 53 12.49 -12.12 -0.04
C ALA A 53 11.25 -12.98 0.24
N ALA A 54 10.76 -13.71 -0.77
CA ALA A 54 9.64 -14.62 -0.63
C ALA A 54 9.91 -15.75 0.39
N ASP A 55 11.10 -16.34 0.33
CA ASP A 55 11.54 -17.38 1.27
C ASP A 55 11.63 -16.85 2.70
N TYR A 56 12.09 -15.60 2.89
CA TYR A 56 12.12 -14.94 4.19
C TYR A 56 10.73 -14.76 4.79
N ILE A 57 9.78 -14.27 4.00
CA ILE A 57 8.39 -14.07 4.43
C ILE A 57 7.73 -15.42 4.74
N ALA A 58 7.93 -16.42 3.88
CA ALA A 58 7.41 -17.77 4.09
C ALA A 58 7.98 -18.42 5.37
N LYS A 59 9.27 -18.21 5.65
CA LYS A 59 9.90 -18.64 6.90
C LYS A 59 9.26 -17.95 8.10
N SER A 60 9.01 -16.64 8.03
CA SER A 60 8.33 -15.92 9.11
C SER A 60 6.94 -16.49 9.37
N PHE A 61 6.12 -16.68 8.32
CA PHE A 61 4.80 -17.31 8.46
C PHE A 61 4.86 -18.69 9.10
N LYS A 62 5.84 -19.52 8.71
CA LYS A 62 6.07 -20.83 9.31
C LYS A 62 6.47 -20.74 10.80
N ASP A 63 7.36 -19.82 11.15
CA ASP A 63 7.79 -19.61 12.55
C ASP A 63 6.62 -19.11 13.42
N LEU A 64 5.66 -18.40 12.81
CA LEU A 64 4.40 -17.99 13.43
C LEU A 64 3.33 -19.08 13.49
N SER A 65 3.64 -20.31 13.06
CA SER A 65 2.70 -21.44 12.99
C SER A 65 1.46 -21.19 12.13
N LEU A 66 1.55 -20.25 11.17
CA LEU A 66 0.57 -20.17 10.08
C LEU A 66 0.72 -21.40 9.18
N ILE A 67 -0.30 -21.72 8.40
CA ILE A 67 -0.26 -22.85 7.47
C ILE A 67 -0.21 -22.36 6.02
N PRO A 68 0.45 -23.10 5.10
CA PRO A 68 0.30 -22.87 3.67
C PRO A 68 -1.16 -23.06 3.25
N TYR A 69 -1.60 -22.36 2.20
CA TYR A 69 -3.00 -22.41 1.78
C TYR A 69 -3.17 -22.37 0.25
N GLY A 70 -4.07 -23.22 -0.26
CA GLY A 70 -4.28 -23.44 -1.70
C GLY A 70 -3.24 -24.34 -2.37
N SER A 71 -2.11 -24.60 -1.71
CA SER A 71 -1.10 -25.58 -2.11
C SER A 71 -0.44 -26.19 -0.86
N ASN A 72 0.52 -27.11 -1.07
CA ASN A 72 1.34 -27.66 0.03
C ASN A 72 2.52 -26.74 0.43
N THR A 73 2.63 -25.55 -0.16
CA THR A 73 3.69 -24.57 0.09
C THR A 73 3.08 -23.22 0.44
N TYR A 74 3.89 -22.30 0.99
CA TYR A 74 3.46 -20.92 1.23
C TYR A 74 3.37 -20.10 -0.06
N PHE A 75 3.46 -20.73 -1.23
CA PHE A 75 3.59 -20.02 -2.49
C PHE A 75 2.36 -20.24 -3.36
N PHE A 76 1.86 -19.13 -3.90
CA PHE A 76 0.92 -19.10 -5.01
C PHE A 76 1.70 -18.69 -6.26
N ASP A 77 2.14 -19.68 -7.03
CA ASP A 77 2.94 -19.45 -8.24
C ASP A 77 2.07 -18.99 -9.41
N PHE A 78 2.58 -18.04 -10.19
CA PHE A 78 1.93 -17.55 -11.39
C PHE A 78 2.95 -17.11 -12.44
N SER A 79 2.48 -17.05 -13.69
CA SER A 79 3.26 -16.52 -14.80
C SER A 79 2.54 -15.39 -15.50
N PHE A 80 3.33 -14.47 -16.05
CA PHE A 80 2.83 -13.33 -16.80
C PHE A 80 3.78 -12.97 -17.94
N ARG A 81 3.30 -12.17 -18.89
CA ARG A 81 4.11 -11.68 -20.01
C ARG A 81 4.50 -10.24 -19.73
N LEU A 82 5.80 -9.99 -19.63
CA LEU A 82 6.34 -8.64 -19.55
C LEU A 82 6.45 -8.05 -20.96
N LYS A 83 5.78 -6.92 -21.22
CA LYS A 83 5.93 -6.19 -22.49
C LYS A 83 7.27 -5.46 -22.50
N ASN A 84 7.98 -5.49 -23.62
CA ASN A 84 9.25 -4.75 -23.78
C ASN A 84 9.06 -3.22 -23.87
N ASN A 85 7.82 -2.75 -24.10
CA ASN A 85 7.48 -1.33 -24.15
C ASN A 85 6.17 -1.06 -23.37
N PRO A 86 6.22 -0.32 -22.24
CA PRO A 86 5.04 0.07 -21.46
C PRO A 86 4.01 0.92 -22.22
N HIS A 87 4.41 1.53 -23.34
CA HIS A 87 3.57 2.35 -24.21
C HIS A 87 3.16 1.67 -25.53
N GLY A 88 3.40 0.36 -25.68
CA GLY A 88 2.98 -0.39 -26.87
C GLY A 88 1.48 -0.74 -26.83
N ASP A 89 0.77 -0.48 -27.93
CA ASP A 89 -0.66 -0.75 -28.10
C ASP A 89 -1.04 -2.18 -27.67
N GLU A 90 -2.24 -2.34 -27.09
CA GLU A 90 -2.77 -3.63 -26.63
C GLU A 90 -2.99 -4.65 -27.76
N GLU A 91 -3.04 -4.21 -29.02
CA GLU A 91 -3.34 -5.06 -30.18
C GLU A 91 -2.12 -5.73 -30.83
N THR A 92 -0.89 -5.30 -30.54
CA THR A 92 0.28 -6.06 -31.00
C THR A 92 0.52 -7.21 -30.04
N LYS A 93 0.16 -8.44 -30.45
CA LYS A 93 0.69 -9.67 -29.85
C LYS A 93 2.21 -9.61 -30.01
N ASP A 94 2.89 -9.01 -29.04
CA ASP A 94 4.34 -9.03 -28.97
C ASP A 94 4.76 -10.47 -28.66
N THR A 95 5.02 -11.22 -29.72
CA THR A 95 5.49 -12.61 -29.66
C THR A 95 6.89 -12.72 -29.06
N THR A 96 7.54 -11.59 -28.73
CA THR A 96 8.84 -11.52 -28.06
C THR A 96 8.75 -11.22 -26.56
N ALA A 97 7.53 -11.02 -26.01
CA ALA A 97 7.32 -10.78 -24.60
C ALA A 97 7.78 -11.99 -23.75
N LYS A 98 8.78 -11.76 -22.89
CA LYS A 98 9.34 -12.75 -21.98
C LYS A 98 8.25 -13.23 -21.01
N ILE A 99 8.10 -14.55 -20.90
CA ILE A 99 7.30 -15.15 -19.81
C ILE A 99 8.14 -15.03 -18.54
N THR A 100 7.59 -14.35 -17.55
CA THR A 100 8.19 -14.19 -16.22
C THR A 100 7.38 -15.02 -15.24
N GLU A 101 8.07 -15.85 -14.46
CA GLU A 101 7.50 -16.63 -13.37
C GLU A 101 7.71 -15.84 -12.07
N SER A 102 6.67 -15.74 -11.25
CA SER A 102 6.80 -15.25 -9.87
C SER A 102 5.75 -15.91 -8.96
N LYS A 103 5.69 -15.47 -7.69
CA LYS A 103 4.88 -16.08 -6.64
C LYS A 103 4.39 -15.04 -5.65
N ASN A 104 3.14 -15.17 -5.20
CA ASN A 104 2.75 -14.53 -3.94
C ASN A 104 3.15 -15.43 -2.77
N VAL A 105 3.39 -14.85 -1.60
CA VAL A 105 3.56 -15.60 -0.34
C VAL A 105 2.27 -15.55 0.47
N VAL A 106 1.82 -16.70 0.96
CA VAL A 106 0.51 -16.87 1.56
C VAL A 106 0.63 -17.62 2.88
N GLY A 107 0.20 -17.01 3.99
CA GLY A 107 0.10 -17.62 5.31
C GLY A 107 -1.33 -17.57 5.84
N PHE A 108 -1.87 -18.71 6.24
CA PHE A 108 -3.26 -18.81 6.71
C PHE A 108 -3.34 -19.10 8.20
N LEU A 109 -4.20 -18.35 8.88
CA LEU A 109 -4.61 -18.60 10.26
C LEU A 109 -6.05 -19.14 10.26
N ASP A 110 -6.18 -20.43 10.55
CA ASP A 110 -7.47 -21.11 10.61
C ASP A 110 -8.14 -20.91 11.97
N ASN A 111 -9.21 -20.13 11.99
CA ASN A 111 -10.08 -19.97 13.14
C ASN A 111 -11.38 -20.79 13.01
N GLY A 112 -11.48 -21.70 12.03
CA GLY A 112 -12.64 -22.52 11.77
C GLY A 112 -13.87 -21.73 11.30
N SER A 113 -13.66 -20.55 10.73
CA SER A 113 -14.73 -19.71 10.18
C SER A 113 -15.01 -20.08 8.72
N ASN A 114 -16.22 -19.77 8.24
CA ASN A 114 -16.54 -19.86 6.80
C ASN A 114 -16.08 -18.64 6.01
N HIS A 115 -15.67 -17.57 6.71
CA HIS A 115 -15.28 -16.32 6.10
C HIS A 115 -13.84 -15.97 6.48
N THR A 116 -13.13 -15.37 5.53
CA THR A 116 -11.71 -15.04 5.66
C THR A 116 -11.48 -13.56 5.41
N ILE A 117 -10.63 -12.94 6.20
CA ILE A 117 -10.12 -11.59 5.96
C ILE A 117 -8.76 -11.72 5.29
N ILE A 118 -8.50 -10.85 4.31
CA ILE A 118 -7.19 -10.77 3.66
C ILE A 118 -6.46 -9.55 4.20
N VAL A 119 -5.22 -9.75 4.62
CA VAL A 119 -4.29 -8.68 4.98
C VAL A 119 -3.11 -8.77 4.03
N GLY A 120 -2.91 -7.73 3.23
CA GLY A 120 -2.01 -7.74 2.09
C GLY A 120 -1.03 -6.58 2.07
N ALA A 121 0.10 -6.81 1.40
CA ALA A 121 1.08 -5.81 0.97
C ALA A 121 1.91 -6.41 -0.17
N HIS A 122 2.45 -5.61 -1.09
CA HIS A 122 3.42 -6.16 -2.04
C HIS A 122 4.82 -6.17 -1.45
N TYR A 123 5.62 -7.15 -1.87
CA TYR A 123 6.98 -7.33 -1.39
C TYR A 123 8.03 -7.18 -2.48
N ASP A 124 7.63 -7.11 -3.75
CA ASP A 124 8.55 -6.75 -4.83
C ASP A 124 8.84 -5.24 -4.84
N HIS A 125 9.93 -4.86 -5.51
CA HIS A 125 10.23 -3.47 -5.85
C HIS A 125 11.02 -3.43 -7.18
N LEU A 126 11.62 -2.29 -7.51
CA LEU A 126 12.18 -1.99 -8.84
C LEU A 126 13.51 -2.69 -9.18
N GLY A 127 14.09 -3.47 -8.25
CA GLY A 127 15.36 -4.15 -8.45
C GLY A 127 16.52 -3.20 -8.75
N LEU A 128 17.20 -3.43 -9.87
CA LEU A 128 18.28 -2.58 -10.38
C LEU A 128 17.79 -1.44 -11.31
N GLY A 129 16.48 -1.13 -11.33
CA GLY A 129 15.91 -0.06 -12.15
C GLY A 129 16.00 -0.30 -13.66
N GLU A 130 16.00 -1.57 -14.10
CA GLU A 130 16.24 -1.93 -15.51
C GLU A 130 15.00 -1.90 -16.41
N ILE A 131 13.81 -2.07 -15.84
CA ILE A 131 12.55 -2.21 -16.60
C ILE A 131 11.90 -0.83 -16.77
N SER A 132 11.27 -0.32 -15.73
CA SER A 132 10.57 0.97 -15.67
C SER A 132 10.25 1.29 -14.22
N GLY A 133 9.77 2.51 -13.96
CA GLY A 133 9.27 2.91 -12.63
C GLY A 133 10.19 3.89 -11.91
N SER A 134 11.51 3.79 -12.09
CA SER A 134 12.46 4.66 -11.39
C SER A 134 12.24 6.15 -11.70
N LEU A 135 12.18 6.97 -10.65
CA LEU A 135 12.02 8.43 -10.74
C LEU A 135 13.36 9.19 -10.67
N GLU A 136 14.48 8.48 -10.53
CA GLU A 136 15.83 9.04 -10.65
C GLU A 136 16.36 8.89 -12.08
N SER A 137 16.93 9.97 -12.63
CA SER A 137 17.63 9.92 -13.92
C SER A 137 18.93 9.13 -13.81
N ASP A 138 19.21 8.28 -14.79
CA ASP A 138 20.45 7.48 -14.86
C ASP A 138 20.63 6.53 -13.66
N SER A 139 19.51 5.96 -13.16
CA SER A 139 19.48 5.01 -12.05
C SER A 139 19.63 3.55 -12.46
N LYS A 140 19.73 3.26 -13.76
CA LYS A 140 19.89 1.89 -14.26
C LYS A 140 21.16 1.25 -13.67
N GLY A 141 21.01 0.07 -13.07
CA GLY A 141 22.08 -0.65 -12.38
C GLY A 141 22.26 -0.26 -10.92
N LYS A 142 21.52 0.73 -10.40
CA LYS A 142 21.51 1.07 -8.98
C LYS A 142 20.44 0.27 -8.26
N ILE A 143 20.75 -0.14 -7.03
CA ILE A 143 19.81 -0.86 -6.16
C ILE A 143 18.70 0.10 -5.73
N HIS A 144 17.45 -0.31 -5.92
CA HIS A 144 16.29 0.38 -5.37
C HIS A 144 15.84 -0.43 -4.15
N ASN A 145 16.27 -0.03 -2.95
CA ASN A 145 16.02 -0.83 -1.75
C ASN A 145 14.55 -0.86 -1.35
N GLY A 146 13.76 0.17 -1.64
CA GLY A 146 12.32 0.13 -1.43
C GLY A 146 11.95 -0.10 0.03
N ALA A 147 12.54 0.70 0.93
CA ALA A 147 12.33 0.58 2.37
C ALA A 147 10.93 0.99 2.77
N ASP A 148 10.42 2.11 2.25
CA ASP A 148 9.01 2.45 2.43
C ASP A 148 8.16 1.71 1.42
N ASP A 149 8.65 1.58 0.18
CA ASP A 149 7.95 1.00 -0.97
C ASP A 149 8.54 -0.37 -1.40
N ASN A 150 8.03 -1.50 -0.94
CA ASN A 150 7.02 -1.64 0.10
C ASN A 150 7.45 -2.62 1.20
N ALA A 151 8.72 -2.52 1.61
CA ALA A 151 9.19 -3.27 2.78
C ALA A 151 8.43 -2.87 4.05
N SER A 152 8.02 -1.61 4.20
CA SER A 152 7.20 -1.13 5.32
C SER A 152 5.84 -1.84 5.39
N GLY A 153 5.06 -1.85 4.31
CA GLY A 153 3.77 -2.54 4.27
C GLY A 153 3.90 -4.05 4.45
N THR A 154 4.92 -4.67 3.85
CA THR A 154 5.21 -6.10 4.03
C THR A 154 5.54 -6.43 5.49
N ALA A 155 6.40 -5.64 6.13
CA ALA A 155 6.74 -5.83 7.54
C ALA A 155 5.54 -5.57 8.46
N GLY A 156 4.73 -4.56 8.17
CA GLY A 156 3.48 -4.29 8.88
C GLY A 156 2.50 -5.46 8.80
N MET A 157 2.30 -6.03 7.60
CA MET A 157 1.49 -7.24 7.40
C MET A 157 2.04 -8.43 8.19
N MET A 158 3.36 -8.65 8.20
CA MET A 158 4.00 -9.70 9.00
C MET A 158 3.84 -9.49 10.51
N GLU A 159 3.87 -8.25 10.97
CA GLU A 159 3.66 -7.91 12.38
C GLU A 159 2.20 -8.12 12.81
N LEU A 160 1.22 -7.80 11.95
CA LEU A 160 -0.18 -8.15 12.20
C LEU A 160 -0.37 -9.67 12.21
N ALA A 161 0.31 -10.40 11.33
CA ALA A 161 0.30 -11.86 11.31
C ALA A 161 0.79 -12.44 12.64
N ARG A 162 1.87 -11.88 13.21
CA ARG A 162 2.39 -12.25 14.53
C ARG A 162 1.39 -11.96 15.64
N ILE A 163 0.77 -10.77 15.63
CA ILE A 163 -0.19 -10.37 16.65
C ILE A 163 -1.38 -11.32 16.65
N TYR A 164 -2.05 -11.53 15.51
CA TYR A 164 -3.22 -12.40 15.44
C TYR A 164 -2.91 -13.89 15.67
N SER A 165 -1.74 -14.39 15.25
CA SER A 165 -1.39 -15.80 15.49
C SER A 165 -0.97 -16.08 16.93
N GLN A 166 -0.53 -15.07 17.68
CA GLN A 166 0.04 -15.23 19.03
C GLN A 166 -0.77 -14.56 20.15
N ASN A 167 -1.89 -13.89 19.85
CA ASN A 167 -2.73 -13.22 20.84
C ASN A 167 -3.50 -14.17 21.77
N LYS A 168 -3.47 -15.48 21.50
CA LYS A 168 -4.19 -16.53 22.27
C LYS A 168 -5.72 -16.36 22.24
N VAL A 169 -6.24 -15.61 21.27
CA VAL A 169 -7.66 -15.42 21.02
C VAL A 169 -8.01 -16.18 19.74
N LYS A 170 -9.17 -16.82 19.73
CA LYS A 170 -9.73 -17.41 18.52
C LYS A 170 -10.68 -16.39 17.90
N GLU A 171 -10.22 -15.74 16.83
CA GLU A 171 -10.98 -14.70 16.15
C GLU A 171 -12.23 -15.26 15.45
N PRO A 172 -13.27 -14.45 15.20
CA PRO A 172 -14.51 -14.90 14.53
C PRO A 172 -14.32 -15.25 13.04
N TYR A 173 -13.19 -14.85 12.46
CA TYR A 173 -12.86 -15.00 11.04
C TYR A 173 -11.48 -15.62 10.86
N ASN A 174 -11.26 -16.32 9.75
CA ASN A 174 -9.93 -16.76 9.38
C ASN A 174 -9.13 -15.57 8.83
N PHE A 175 -7.81 -15.67 8.83
CA PHE A 175 -6.94 -14.68 8.19
C PHE A 175 -6.12 -15.32 7.09
N LEU A 176 -6.02 -14.63 5.96
CA LEU A 176 -5.08 -14.91 4.89
C LEU A 176 -4.12 -13.73 4.77
N PHE A 177 -2.90 -13.91 5.24
CA PHE A 177 -1.81 -12.94 5.10
C PHE A 177 -1.14 -13.16 3.76
N MET A 178 -1.04 -12.11 2.95
CA MET A 178 -0.57 -12.19 1.57
C MET A 178 0.51 -11.16 1.29
N ALA A 179 1.68 -11.64 0.85
CA ALA A 179 2.69 -10.79 0.22
C ALA A 179 2.58 -10.93 -1.30
N PHE A 180 2.22 -9.85 -1.99
CA PHE A 180 2.02 -9.84 -3.45
C PHE A 180 3.32 -9.57 -4.20
N SER A 181 3.48 -10.22 -5.35
CA SER A 181 4.57 -9.96 -6.30
C SER A 181 4.03 -9.27 -7.56
N GLY A 182 4.85 -8.44 -8.19
CA GLY A 182 4.58 -7.81 -9.47
C GLY A 182 3.59 -6.65 -9.38
N GLU A 183 3.49 -6.01 -8.21
CA GLU A 183 2.70 -4.79 -8.02
C GLU A 183 3.21 -3.68 -8.95
N GLU A 184 4.53 -3.46 -8.90
CA GLU A 184 5.27 -2.40 -9.61
C GLU A 184 5.15 -2.48 -11.13
N LEU A 185 4.80 -3.66 -11.63
CA LEU A 185 4.66 -3.96 -13.05
C LEU A 185 3.19 -3.99 -13.49
N GLY A 186 2.26 -3.64 -12.60
CA GLY A 186 0.84 -3.51 -12.86
C GLY A 186 -0.03 -4.53 -12.11
N LEU A 187 0.23 -4.75 -10.82
CA LEU A 187 -0.61 -5.55 -9.91
C LEU A 187 -0.71 -7.04 -10.30
N PHE A 188 0.35 -7.62 -10.88
CA PHE A 188 0.26 -8.98 -11.45
C PHE A 188 -0.14 -10.03 -10.41
N GLY A 189 0.49 -10.02 -9.23
CA GLY A 189 0.25 -11.00 -8.18
C GLY A 189 -1.17 -10.96 -7.63
N SER A 190 -1.67 -9.78 -7.26
CA SER A 190 -3.05 -9.64 -6.76
C SER A 190 -4.09 -9.91 -7.85
N LYS A 191 -3.86 -9.50 -9.11
CA LYS A 191 -4.72 -9.84 -10.25
C LYS A 191 -4.78 -11.35 -10.47
N LYS A 192 -3.63 -12.02 -10.52
CA LYS A 192 -3.53 -13.46 -10.74
C LYS A 192 -4.22 -14.26 -9.64
N TYR A 193 -4.08 -13.83 -8.38
CA TYR A 193 -4.82 -14.40 -7.28
C TYR A 193 -6.33 -14.22 -7.44
N CYS A 194 -6.79 -13.01 -7.75
CA CYS A 194 -8.22 -12.73 -7.95
C CYS A 194 -8.82 -13.44 -9.19
N GLU A 195 -8.00 -13.82 -10.17
CA GLU A 195 -8.40 -14.67 -11.31
C GLU A 195 -8.53 -16.15 -10.92
N ASN A 196 -7.63 -16.65 -10.07
CA ASN A 196 -7.56 -18.07 -9.68
C ASN A 196 -7.38 -18.19 -8.16
N PRO A 197 -8.39 -17.83 -7.36
CA PRO A 197 -8.21 -17.64 -5.94
C PRO A 197 -8.18 -18.97 -5.19
N THR A 198 -7.40 -19.02 -4.12
CA THR A 198 -7.31 -20.21 -3.24
C THR A 198 -8.52 -20.31 -2.29
N ILE A 199 -9.25 -19.21 -2.11
CA ILE A 199 -10.49 -19.11 -1.35
C ILE A 199 -11.57 -18.64 -2.32
N ASP A 200 -12.78 -19.22 -2.24
CA ASP A 200 -13.93 -18.68 -2.98
C ASP A 200 -14.11 -17.19 -2.60
N LEU A 201 -14.04 -16.28 -3.59
CA LEU A 201 -14.07 -14.83 -3.32
C LEU A 201 -15.33 -14.41 -2.55
N LYS A 202 -16.44 -15.13 -2.71
CA LYS A 202 -17.66 -14.87 -1.93
C LYS A 202 -17.50 -15.13 -0.43
N ASN A 203 -16.46 -15.85 -0.02
CA ASN A 203 -16.16 -16.11 1.37
C ASN A 203 -15.16 -15.09 1.95
N ILE A 204 -14.61 -14.20 1.13
CA ILE A 204 -13.79 -13.10 1.63
C ILE A 204 -14.72 -12.08 2.31
N HIS A 205 -14.38 -11.72 3.55
CA HIS A 205 -15.11 -10.75 4.35
C HIS A 205 -14.77 -9.33 3.89
N PHE A 206 -13.48 -8.98 3.94
CA PHE A 206 -12.90 -7.75 3.42
C PHE A 206 -11.39 -7.96 3.21
N MET A 207 -10.77 -7.03 2.50
CA MET A 207 -9.32 -7.01 2.29
C MET A 207 -8.73 -5.68 2.78
N ILE A 208 -7.65 -5.75 3.53
CA ILE A 208 -6.84 -4.60 3.92
C ILE A 208 -5.50 -4.67 3.19
N ASN A 209 -5.12 -3.57 2.55
CA ASN A 209 -3.82 -3.40 1.91
C ASN A 209 -2.95 -2.39 2.67
N PHE A 210 -1.67 -2.70 2.80
CA PHE A 210 -0.65 -1.78 3.27
C PHE A 210 0.35 -1.47 2.16
N ASP A 211 0.55 -0.19 1.92
CA ASP A 211 1.52 0.31 0.96
C ASP A 211 2.15 1.57 1.52
N MET A 212 3.47 1.64 1.58
CA MET A 212 4.21 2.82 2.06
C MET A 212 3.64 3.40 3.36
N ILE A 213 3.82 2.65 4.45
CA ILE A 213 3.34 3.02 5.80
C ILE A 213 4.47 3.40 6.76
N GLY A 214 5.72 3.37 6.30
CA GLY A 214 6.93 3.66 7.06
C GLY A 214 7.32 5.13 7.09
N ARG A 215 6.71 6.00 6.27
CA ARG A 215 7.11 7.41 6.11
C ARG A 215 6.10 8.42 6.67
N LEU A 216 5.36 8.03 7.71
CA LEU A 216 4.42 8.92 8.39
C LEU A 216 5.10 10.26 8.79
N ASN A 217 4.59 11.36 8.23
CA ASN A 217 5.08 12.69 8.53
C ASN A 217 4.79 13.07 9.99
N GLU A 218 5.81 13.42 10.77
CA GLU A 218 5.66 13.70 12.21
C GLU A 218 4.83 14.94 12.52
N ALA A 219 4.86 15.95 11.64
CA ALA A 219 4.17 17.21 11.85
C ALA A 219 2.68 17.10 11.47
N GLU A 220 2.39 16.51 10.31
CA GLU A 220 1.03 16.41 9.80
C GLU A 220 0.28 15.17 10.30
N LYS A 221 0.99 14.07 10.57
CA LYS A 221 0.47 12.75 10.99
C LYS A 221 -0.72 12.27 10.15
N LYS A 222 -0.70 12.61 8.85
CA LYS A 222 -1.76 12.24 7.92
C LYS A 222 -1.60 10.78 7.53
N LEU A 223 -2.72 10.07 7.56
CA LEU A 223 -2.84 8.72 7.04
C LEU A 223 -3.99 8.71 6.04
N MET A 224 -3.69 8.32 4.81
CA MET A 224 -4.68 8.09 3.77
C MET A 224 -5.31 6.73 3.96
N VAL A 225 -6.64 6.68 3.94
CA VAL A 225 -7.41 5.44 3.87
C VAL A 225 -8.27 5.49 2.62
N TYR A 226 -7.87 4.73 1.60
CA TYR A 226 -8.66 4.52 0.37
C TYR A 226 -9.73 3.44 0.57
N GLY A 227 -10.69 3.38 -0.35
CA GLY A 227 -11.71 2.33 -0.37
C GLY A 227 -12.82 2.51 0.65
N VAL A 228 -12.89 3.63 1.38
CA VAL A 228 -13.91 3.80 2.45
C VAL A 228 -15.35 3.78 1.93
N GLY A 229 -15.54 4.03 0.62
CA GLY A 229 -16.85 3.96 -0.03
C GLY A 229 -17.29 2.54 -0.40
N THR A 230 -16.41 1.54 -0.27
CA THR A 230 -16.68 0.16 -0.72
C THR A 230 -17.53 -0.66 0.25
N SER A 231 -17.85 -0.09 1.42
CA SER A 231 -18.78 -0.64 2.40
C SER A 231 -19.51 0.48 3.16
N PRO A 232 -20.80 0.33 3.52
CA PRO A 232 -21.53 1.38 4.23
C PRO A 232 -21.02 1.63 5.66
N VAL A 233 -20.20 0.73 6.21
CA VAL A 233 -19.75 0.81 7.61
C VAL A 233 -18.43 1.58 7.79
N PHE A 234 -17.58 1.66 6.76
CA PHE A 234 -16.19 2.09 6.93
C PHE A 234 -16.04 3.54 7.40
N VAL A 235 -16.74 4.49 6.77
CA VAL A 235 -16.62 5.91 7.14
C VAL A 235 -17.02 6.15 8.59
N ASN A 236 -18.15 5.59 9.03
CA ASN A 236 -18.63 5.75 10.40
C ASN A 236 -17.71 5.05 11.41
N LEU A 237 -17.21 3.86 11.08
CA LEU A 237 -16.26 3.14 11.91
C LEU A 237 -14.96 3.94 12.08
N LEU A 238 -14.34 4.39 11.00
CA LEU A 238 -13.09 5.16 11.04
C LEU A 238 -13.25 6.46 11.86
N ASN A 239 -14.37 7.17 11.69
CA ASN A 239 -14.66 8.39 12.46
C ASN A 239 -14.90 8.13 13.97
N SER A 240 -15.29 6.91 14.34
CA SER A 240 -15.55 6.54 15.74
C SER A 240 -14.29 6.17 16.51
N LEU A 241 -13.22 5.78 15.81
CA LEU A 241 -11.97 5.33 16.40
C LEU A 241 -11.12 6.51 16.89
N LYS A 242 -10.46 6.32 18.02
CA LYS A 242 -9.55 7.32 18.58
C LYS A 242 -8.13 7.08 18.04
N THR A 243 -7.51 8.12 17.53
CA THR A 243 -6.16 8.04 16.99
C THR A 243 -5.46 9.39 17.06
N PRO A 244 -4.12 9.44 17.25
CA PRO A 244 -3.34 10.65 17.07
C PRO A 244 -3.15 11.04 15.60
N LEU A 245 -3.59 10.20 14.65
CA LEU A 245 -3.48 10.42 13.22
C LEU A 245 -4.57 11.35 12.70
N VAL A 246 -4.23 12.12 11.67
CA VAL A 246 -5.20 12.86 10.86
C VAL A 246 -5.65 11.94 9.72
N ILE A 247 -6.79 11.28 9.90
CA ILE A 247 -7.33 10.35 8.90
C ILE A 247 -7.87 11.14 7.70
N LYS A 248 -7.25 10.95 6.55
CA LYS A 248 -7.78 11.35 5.25
C LYS A 248 -8.49 10.15 4.65
N MET A 249 -9.68 10.35 4.08
CA MET A 249 -10.49 9.26 3.53
C MET A 249 -10.76 9.50 2.05
N ASP A 250 -10.54 8.49 1.23
CA ASP A 250 -10.91 8.48 -0.19
C ASP A 250 -11.92 7.35 -0.45
N SER A 251 -13.03 7.71 -1.09
CA SER A 251 -14.14 6.79 -1.29
C SER A 251 -13.90 5.75 -2.40
N ALA A 252 -12.96 5.98 -3.31
CA ALA A 252 -12.73 5.13 -4.47
C ALA A 252 -12.15 3.77 -4.04
N GLY A 253 -12.75 2.70 -4.58
CA GLY A 253 -12.22 1.34 -4.39
C GLY A 253 -11.05 1.02 -5.31
N ILE A 254 -10.90 1.76 -6.42
CA ILE A 254 -9.69 1.74 -7.25
C ILE A 254 -8.71 2.74 -6.67
N GLY A 255 -7.47 2.30 -6.49
CA GLY A 255 -6.36 3.16 -6.09
C GLY A 255 -5.04 2.62 -6.63
N PRO A 256 -3.91 3.18 -6.17
CA PRO A 256 -2.61 2.95 -6.79
C PRO A 256 -1.94 1.62 -6.38
N SER A 257 -2.67 0.65 -5.81
CA SER A 257 -2.08 -0.57 -5.23
C SER A 257 -3.02 -1.78 -5.29
N ASP A 258 -2.61 -2.91 -4.70
CA ASP A 258 -3.20 -4.25 -4.85
C ASP A 258 -4.67 -4.37 -4.43
N GLN A 259 -5.19 -3.49 -3.57
CA GLN A 259 -6.62 -3.48 -3.20
C GLN A 259 -7.52 -3.38 -4.43
N THR A 260 -7.04 -2.73 -5.50
CA THR A 260 -7.78 -2.56 -6.75
C THR A 260 -8.21 -3.91 -7.33
N SER A 261 -7.35 -4.93 -7.27
CA SER A 261 -7.64 -6.27 -7.78
C SER A 261 -8.82 -6.92 -7.06
N PHE A 262 -8.93 -6.71 -5.75
CA PHE A 262 -10.00 -7.25 -4.91
C PHE A 262 -11.29 -6.43 -5.03
N TYR A 263 -11.19 -5.10 -5.09
CA TYR A 263 -12.35 -4.22 -5.33
C TYR A 263 -13.06 -4.58 -6.65
N LEU A 264 -12.31 -4.87 -7.72
CA LEU A 264 -12.85 -5.29 -9.01
C LEU A 264 -13.55 -6.66 -8.98
N LYS A 265 -13.49 -7.37 -7.84
CA LYS A 265 -14.20 -8.63 -7.56
C LYS A 265 -15.32 -8.46 -6.52
N ASP A 266 -15.80 -7.24 -6.34
CA ASP A 266 -16.89 -6.90 -5.42
C ASP A 266 -16.58 -7.23 -3.94
N ILE A 267 -15.31 -7.10 -3.54
CA ILE A 267 -14.85 -7.26 -2.16
C ILE A 267 -14.68 -5.88 -1.52
N PRO A 268 -15.19 -5.65 -0.30
CA PRO A 268 -14.89 -4.44 0.47
C PRO A 268 -13.39 -4.33 0.74
N VAL A 269 -12.80 -3.18 0.45
CA VAL A 269 -11.37 -2.95 0.63
C VAL A 269 -11.07 -1.68 1.41
N LEU A 270 -10.00 -1.71 2.18
CA LEU A 270 -9.33 -0.53 2.72
C LEU A 270 -7.85 -0.59 2.33
N HIS A 271 -7.27 0.56 2.01
CA HIS A 271 -5.83 0.67 1.73
C HIS A 271 -5.24 1.82 2.53
N PHE A 272 -4.22 1.51 3.32
CA PHE A 272 -3.53 2.42 4.23
C PHE A 272 -2.22 2.89 3.60
N PHE A 273 -2.05 4.21 3.49
CA PHE A 273 -0.93 4.84 2.79
C PHE A 273 -0.51 6.14 3.49
N THR A 274 0.79 6.33 3.72
CA THR A 274 1.29 7.54 4.40
C THR A 274 1.62 8.70 3.46
N GLY A 275 1.43 8.52 2.16
CA GLY A 275 1.73 9.53 1.14
C GLY A 275 3.02 9.23 0.39
N GLN A 276 3.18 9.89 -0.76
CA GLN A 276 4.47 9.86 -1.46
C GLN A 276 5.49 10.73 -0.72
N HIS A 277 6.77 10.47 -0.98
CA HIS A 277 7.89 11.25 -0.47
C HIS A 277 8.99 11.36 -1.52
N SER A 278 9.93 12.30 -1.33
CA SER A 278 10.98 12.63 -2.33
C SER A 278 11.85 11.46 -2.80
N ASP A 279 11.85 10.35 -2.07
CA ASP A 279 12.65 9.15 -2.34
C ASP A 279 11.86 8.04 -3.03
N TYR A 280 10.53 8.21 -3.22
CA TYR A 280 9.66 7.25 -3.90
C TYR A 280 10.22 6.84 -5.27
N HIS A 281 10.28 5.52 -5.52
CA HIS A 281 10.85 4.92 -6.74
C HIS A 281 12.30 5.37 -7.04
N LYS A 282 13.11 5.62 -6.00
CA LYS A 282 14.53 5.98 -6.17
C LYS A 282 15.43 5.07 -5.35
N PRO A 283 16.72 4.96 -5.71
CA PRO A 283 17.72 4.27 -4.88
C PRO A 283 17.85 4.80 -3.45
N SER A 284 17.34 6.01 -3.19
CA SER A 284 17.38 6.64 -1.86
C SER A 284 16.22 6.27 -0.94
N ASP A 285 15.25 5.44 -1.39
CA ASP A 285 14.23 4.87 -0.50
C ASP A 285 14.85 3.74 0.33
N ASP A 286 15.47 4.12 1.45
CA ASP A 286 16.29 3.25 2.28
C ASP A 286 15.93 3.36 3.77
N VAL A 287 16.36 2.36 4.56
CA VAL A 287 15.91 2.05 5.92
C VAL A 287 16.11 3.23 6.89
N GLU A 288 17.16 4.03 6.71
CA GLU A 288 17.42 5.21 7.54
C GLU A 288 16.36 6.32 7.40
N LYS A 289 15.50 6.24 6.39
CA LYS A 289 14.40 7.18 6.16
C LYS A 289 13.12 6.78 6.87
N ILE A 290 13.03 5.56 7.40
CA ILE A 290 11.83 5.00 8.00
C ILE A 290 11.58 5.60 9.38
N ASN A 291 10.34 6.03 9.59
CA ASN A 291 9.79 6.44 10.87
C ASN A 291 9.08 5.25 11.54
N PHE A 292 9.85 4.37 12.19
CA PHE A 292 9.32 3.15 12.81
C PHE A 292 8.25 3.41 13.88
N GLU A 293 8.35 4.50 14.66
CA GLU A 293 7.31 4.85 15.64
C GLU A 293 6.04 5.35 14.95
N GLY A 294 6.18 6.06 13.82
CA GLY A 294 5.05 6.46 12.97
C GLY A 294 4.34 5.25 12.36
N GLU A 295 5.09 4.31 11.80
CA GLU A 295 4.55 3.05 11.27
C GLU A 295 3.82 2.24 12.35
N LYS A 296 4.39 2.17 13.55
CA LYS A 296 3.73 1.55 14.69
C LYS A 296 2.36 2.18 14.99
N VAL A 297 2.26 3.51 14.97
CA VAL A 297 0.99 4.22 15.19
C VAL A 297 -0.03 3.89 14.07
N VAL A 298 0.43 3.77 12.82
CA VAL A 298 -0.42 3.36 11.69
C VAL A 298 -0.94 1.93 11.89
N LEU A 299 -0.09 0.99 12.31
CA LEU A 299 -0.48 -0.40 12.56
C LEU A 299 -1.38 -0.54 13.79
N GLU A 300 -1.15 0.22 14.86
CA GLU A 300 -2.04 0.24 16.03
C GLU A 300 -3.43 0.79 15.70
N PHE A 301 -3.51 1.79 14.82
CA PHE A 301 -4.81 2.24 14.30
C PHE A 301 -5.46 1.18 13.40
N SER A 302 -4.67 0.53 12.55
CA SER A 302 -5.17 -0.52 11.63
C SER A 302 -5.67 -1.75 12.39
N LEU A 303 -5.02 -2.13 13.49
CA LEU A 303 -5.50 -3.15 14.44
C LEU A 303 -6.86 -2.79 15.01
N GLN A 304 -7.05 -1.55 15.48
CA GLN A 304 -8.36 -1.09 15.97
C GLN A 304 -9.43 -1.17 14.88
N VAL A 305 -9.09 -0.82 13.63
CA VAL A 305 -10.00 -0.96 12.49
C VAL A 305 -10.38 -2.42 12.27
N ILE A 306 -9.40 -3.32 12.19
CA ILE A 306 -9.65 -4.75 12.00
C ILE A 306 -10.50 -5.30 13.14
N ASP A 307 -10.11 -5.04 14.39
CA ASP A 307 -10.80 -5.57 15.58
C ASP A 307 -12.25 -5.11 15.68
N GLU A 308 -12.57 -3.86 15.31
CA GLU A 308 -13.97 -3.42 15.22
C GLU A 308 -14.72 -4.09 14.05
N LEU A 309 -14.07 -4.29 12.91
CA LEU A 309 -14.67 -4.98 11.77
C LEU A 309 -14.90 -6.48 12.03
N LEU A 310 -14.04 -7.14 12.82
CA LEU A 310 -14.20 -8.53 13.26
C LEU A 310 -15.50 -8.75 14.06
N LYS A 311 -16.04 -7.71 14.70
CA LYS A 311 -17.29 -7.80 15.47
C LYS A 311 -18.54 -7.76 14.59
N LEU A 312 -18.41 -7.33 13.34
CA LEU A 312 -19.52 -7.19 12.40
C LEU A 312 -19.73 -8.49 11.64
N PRO A 313 -20.98 -8.81 11.23
CA PRO A 313 -21.22 -9.87 10.27
C PRO A 313 -20.59 -9.52 8.92
N LYS A 314 -20.56 -10.48 7.99
CA LYS A 314 -20.00 -10.28 6.65
C LYS A 314 -20.43 -8.94 6.04
N LEU A 315 -19.45 -8.06 5.78
CA LEU A 315 -19.69 -6.73 5.24
C LEU A 315 -20.42 -6.76 3.90
N ALA A 316 -21.31 -5.77 3.72
CA ALA A 316 -21.89 -5.47 2.42
C ALA A 316 -20.86 -4.73 1.55
N PHE A 317 -20.79 -5.11 0.28
CA PHE A 317 -20.04 -4.40 -0.74
C PHE A 317 -20.89 -3.30 -1.39
N LEU A 318 -20.26 -2.15 -1.63
CA LEU A 318 -20.83 -1.08 -2.43
C LEU A 318 -19.88 -0.78 -3.59
N LYS A 319 -20.43 -0.82 -4.80
CA LYS A 319 -19.72 -0.31 -5.96
C LYS A 319 -19.61 1.20 -5.84
N THR A 320 -18.39 1.70 -5.84
CA THR A 320 -18.10 3.12 -5.72
C THR A 320 -18.32 3.78 -7.07
N ARG A 321 -18.73 5.06 -7.08
CA ARG A 321 -18.74 5.85 -8.31
C ARG A 321 -17.29 6.12 -8.68
N ASN A 322 -16.66 5.16 -9.35
CA ASN A 322 -15.50 5.47 -10.14
C ASN A 322 -15.96 6.56 -11.11
N SER A 323 -15.30 7.71 -11.12
CA SER A 323 -15.27 8.48 -12.35
C SER A 323 -14.91 7.47 -13.42
N GLU A 324 -15.78 7.27 -14.41
CA GLU A 324 -15.32 6.82 -15.71
C GLU A 324 -14.14 7.74 -16.03
N GLU A 325 -12.93 7.24 -15.83
CA GLU A 325 -11.74 7.91 -16.30
C GLU A 325 -11.93 7.92 -17.81
N GLU A 326 -12.35 9.06 -18.37
CA GLU A 326 -11.77 9.48 -19.63
C GLU A 326 -10.29 9.14 -19.50
N LYS A 327 -9.78 8.16 -20.26
CA LYS A 327 -8.35 7.84 -20.27
C LYS A 327 -7.64 9.13 -20.66
N ILE A 328 -7.21 9.93 -19.69
CA ILE A 328 -6.46 11.15 -19.93
C ILE A 328 -5.07 10.67 -20.33
N SER A 329 -4.79 10.65 -21.63
CA SER A 329 -3.44 10.40 -22.10
C SER A 329 -2.61 11.67 -21.91
N PHE A 330 -1.54 11.56 -21.15
CA PHE A 330 -0.62 12.67 -20.92
C PHE A 330 0.43 12.68 -22.02
N LYS A 331 0.47 13.75 -22.81
CA LYS A 331 1.52 13.97 -23.81
C LYS A 331 2.77 14.60 -23.23
N VAL A 332 2.65 15.20 -22.04
CA VAL A 332 3.71 15.93 -21.35
C VAL A 332 3.62 15.71 -19.85
N THR A 333 4.73 15.94 -19.14
CA THR A 333 4.77 15.93 -17.68
C THR A 333 5.55 17.14 -17.18
N LEU A 334 5.17 17.68 -16.02
CA LEU A 334 5.98 18.72 -15.35
C LEU A 334 7.24 18.10 -14.71
N GLY A 335 7.18 16.83 -14.31
CA GLY A 335 8.20 16.21 -13.47
C GLY A 335 8.16 16.70 -12.02
N ILE A 336 6.96 16.99 -11.51
CA ILE A 336 6.71 17.11 -10.08
C ILE A 336 6.24 15.76 -9.54
N MET A 337 6.47 15.55 -8.25
CA MET A 337 5.82 14.54 -7.46
C MET A 337 4.77 15.25 -6.58
N PRO A 338 3.48 15.04 -6.85
CA PRO A 338 2.43 15.71 -6.11
C PRO A 338 2.32 15.18 -4.68
N ASP A 339 2.00 16.07 -3.77
CA ASP A 339 1.53 15.69 -2.44
C ASP A 339 0.03 15.35 -2.49
N TYR A 340 -0.27 14.06 -2.59
CA TYR A 340 -1.64 13.56 -2.58
C TYR A 340 -2.36 13.74 -1.23
N MET A 341 -1.64 14.10 -0.17
CA MET A 341 -2.17 14.34 1.19
C MET A 341 -2.49 15.82 1.44
N TYR A 342 -2.27 16.69 0.45
CA TYR A 342 -2.62 18.10 0.54
C TYR A 342 -4.12 18.32 0.34
N ASP A 343 -4.74 19.05 1.27
CA ASP A 343 -6.18 19.34 1.31
C ASP A 343 -6.50 20.81 1.00
N GLY A 344 -5.48 21.62 0.68
CA GLY A 344 -5.69 23.00 0.25
C GLY A 344 -5.97 23.12 -1.25
N MET A 345 -6.25 24.34 -1.69
CA MET A 345 -6.51 24.63 -3.10
C MET A 345 -5.22 24.56 -3.92
N GLY A 346 -5.23 23.75 -4.98
CA GLY A 346 -4.12 23.57 -5.90
C GLY A 346 -3.42 22.22 -5.71
N VAL A 347 -2.21 22.11 -6.25
CA VAL A 347 -1.36 20.92 -6.14
C VAL A 347 -0.09 21.27 -5.41
N ARG A 348 0.04 20.81 -4.17
CA ARG A 348 1.29 20.93 -3.41
C ARG A 348 2.34 19.99 -4.01
N VAL A 349 3.53 20.51 -4.20
CA VAL A 349 4.68 19.80 -4.76
C VAL A 349 5.45 19.20 -3.60
N ASP A 350 5.50 17.88 -3.50
CA ASP A 350 6.33 17.21 -2.49
C ASP A 350 7.76 17.00 -3.00
N GLY A 351 7.92 16.75 -4.30
CA GLY A 351 9.23 16.58 -4.93
C GLY A 351 9.28 17.11 -6.36
N VAL A 352 10.51 17.35 -6.84
CA VAL A 352 10.77 17.76 -8.22
C VAL A 352 11.86 16.86 -8.82
N SER A 353 11.58 16.29 -9.99
CA SER A 353 12.52 15.42 -10.71
C SER A 353 13.58 16.23 -11.47
N LYS A 354 14.83 15.79 -11.36
CA LYS A 354 15.99 16.43 -12.00
C LYS A 354 15.86 16.45 -13.53
N GLY A 355 16.23 17.56 -14.15
CA GLY A 355 16.24 17.80 -15.59
C GLY A 355 14.86 17.96 -16.24
N LYS A 356 13.77 17.86 -15.46
CA LYS A 356 12.39 17.98 -15.94
C LYS A 356 11.91 19.45 -15.99
N PRO A 357 10.80 19.73 -16.71
CA PRO A 357 10.28 21.10 -16.86
C PRO A 357 10.11 21.88 -15.54
N ALA A 358 9.64 21.23 -14.49
CA ALA A 358 9.44 21.86 -13.18
C ALA A 358 10.75 22.35 -12.55
N GLU A 359 11.81 21.53 -12.56
CA GLU A 359 13.13 21.94 -12.04
C GLU A 359 13.69 23.11 -12.85
N LYS A 360 13.62 23.02 -14.19
CA LYS A 360 14.09 24.08 -15.10
C LYS A 360 13.35 25.39 -14.93
N ALA A 361 12.06 25.33 -14.62
CA ALA A 361 11.22 26.49 -14.32
C ALA A 361 11.49 27.06 -12.91
N GLY A 362 12.21 26.35 -12.04
CA GLY A 362 12.50 26.76 -10.67
C GLY A 362 11.39 26.45 -9.67
N ILE A 363 10.50 25.49 -9.97
CA ILE A 363 9.53 24.93 -9.02
C ILE A 363 10.31 24.14 -7.96
N MET A 364 9.89 24.23 -6.70
CA MET A 364 10.54 23.61 -5.54
C MET A 364 9.54 22.79 -4.73
N SER A 365 10.05 21.86 -3.92
CA SER A 365 9.25 21.19 -2.87
C SER A 365 8.65 22.24 -1.93
N GLY A 366 7.40 22.04 -1.54
CA GLY A 366 6.59 22.97 -0.76
C GLY A 366 5.82 24.01 -1.57
N ASP A 367 6.10 24.17 -2.86
CA ASP A 367 5.29 25.03 -3.74
C ASP A 367 3.87 24.47 -3.89
N VAL A 368 2.86 25.34 -3.95
CA VAL A 368 1.49 24.96 -4.32
C VAL A 368 1.14 25.53 -5.68
N ILE A 369 1.04 24.66 -6.69
CA ILE A 369 0.66 25.03 -8.05
C ILE A 369 -0.84 25.35 -8.07
N THR A 370 -1.18 26.58 -8.46
CA THR A 370 -2.56 27.08 -8.46
C THR A 370 -3.05 27.48 -9.86
N GLN A 371 -2.15 27.60 -10.83
CA GLN A 371 -2.49 27.96 -12.20
C GLN A 371 -1.42 27.48 -13.19
N LEU A 372 -1.84 27.05 -14.39
CA LEU A 372 -0.99 26.74 -15.52
C LEU A 372 -1.53 27.44 -16.78
N GLY A 373 -0.83 28.46 -17.26
CA GLY A 373 -1.31 29.36 -18.30
C GLY A 373 -2.57 30.09 -17.85
N ASP A 374 -3.64 29.97 -18.63
CA ASP A 374 -4.95 30.54 -18.31
C ASP A 374 -5.84 29.61 -17.48
N PHE A 375 -5.36 28.40 -17.14
CA PHE A 375 -6.14 27.39 -16.44
C PHE A 375 -5.83 27.39 -14.94
N LYS A 376 -6.85 27.64 -14.12
CA LYS A 376 -6.77 27.49 -12.67
C LYS A 376 -6.71 26.01 -12.30
N ILE A 377 -5.99 25.70 -11.22
CA ILE A 377 -5.86 24.37 -10.67
C ILE A 377 -6.37 24.42 -9.24
N THR A 378 -7.48 23.75 -8.96
CA THR A 378 -8.07 23.65 -7.62
C THR A 378 -7.71 22.37 -6.91
N ASP A 379 -7.42 21.30 -7.64
CA ASP A 379 -7.09 19.98 -7.09
C ASP A 379 -6.27 19.14 -8.10
N MET A 380 -5.86 17.94 -7.65
CA MET A 380 -5.11 16.98 -8.47
C MET A 380 -5.84 16.56 -9.74
N LYS A 381 -7.16 16.42 -9.71
CA LYS A 381 -7.95 15.98 -10.87
C LYS A 381 -7.96 17.06 -11.94
N GLU A 382 -8.13 18.32 -11.53
CA GLU A 382 -8.09 19.45 -12.45
C GLU A 382 -6.70 19.64 -13.04
N TYR A 383 -5.65 19.51 -12.22
CA TYR A 383 -4.26 19.52 -12.68
C TYR A 383 -4.01 18.50 -13.79
N MET A 384 -4.43 17.25 -13.58
CA MET A 384 -4.28 16.18 -14.58
C MET A 384 -5.06 16.48 -15.86
N LYS A 385 -6.31 16.95 -15.75
CA LYS A 385 -7.11 17.34 -16.92
C LYS A 385 -6.47 18.48 -17.71
N ILE A 386 -5.89 19.46 -17.03
CA ILE A 386 -5.23 20.61 -17.66
C ILE A 386 -3.94 20.17 -18.35
N LEU A 387 -3.15 19.30 -17.71
CA LEU A 387 -1.93 18.77 -18.29
C LEU A 387 -2.16 18.07 -19.64
N GLY A 388 -3.26 17.34 -19.79
CA GLY A 388 -3.65 16.70 -21.05
C GLY A 388 -3.89 17.67 -22.22
N LYS A 389 -3.95 18.98 -21.98
CA LYS A 389 -4.14 20.01 -23.01
C LYS A 389 -2.83 20.47 -23.66
N PHE A 390 -1.68 20.15 -23.08
CA PHE A 390 -0.37 20.60 -23.54
C PHE A 390 0.35 19.51 -24.35
N ASN A 391 1.22 19.94 -25.27
CA ASN A 391 2.05 19.09 -26.12
C ASN A 391 3.54 19.40 -25.89
N LYS A 392 4.41 18.45 -26.25
CA LYS A 392 5.86 18.63 -26.16
C LYS A 392 6.30 19.83 -27.03
N GLY A 393 7.11 20.72 -26.46
CA GLY A 393 7.52 21.97 -27.09
C GLY A 393 6.62 23.18 -26.77
N ASP A 394 5.44 22.97 -26.16
CA ASP A 394 4.62 24.08 -25.68
C ASP A 394 5.33 24.79 -24.52
N SER A 395 5.09 26.09 -24.39
CA SER A 395 5.55 26.90 -23.26
C SER A 395 4.39 27.65 -22.63
N THR A 396 4.39 27.76 -21.31
CA THR A 396 3.32 28.40 -20.53
C THR A 396 3.88 29.00 -19.26
N SER A 397 3.11 29.90 -18.63
CA SER A 397 3.37 30.30 -17.25
C SER A 397 2.82 29.25 -16.29
N VAL A 398 3.43 29.16 -15.10
CA VAL A 398 2.92 28.39 -13.96
C VAL A 398 2.93 29.30 -12.74
N THR A 399 1.78 29.39 -12.06
CA THR A 399 1.66 30.18 -10.83
C THR A 399 1.75 29.25 -9.65
N VAL A 400 2.72 29.51 -8.78
CA VAL A 400 2.94 28.77 -7.54
C VAL A 400 2.79 29.68 -6.34
N THR A 401 2.24 29.16 -5.26
CA THR A 401 2.32 29.80 -3.95
C THR A 401 3.50 29.21 -3.20
N ARG A 402 4.50 30.04 -2.88
CA ARG A 402 5.70 29.67 -2.13
C ARG A 402 5.71 30.47 -0.84
N ASN A 403 5.67 29.80 0.31
CA ASN A 403 5.65 30.46 1.63
C ASN A 403 4.55 31.55 1.74
N GLY A 404 3.38 31.30 1.15
CA GLY A 404 2.25 32.24 1.12
C GLY A 404 2.36 33.38 0.10
N GLN A 405 3.45 33.45 -0.67
CA GLN A 405 3.61 34.44 -1.75
C GLN A 405 3.39 33.82 -3.12
N LEU A 406 2.64 34.52 -3.97
CA LEU A 406 2.44 34.14 -5.36
C LEU A 406 3.71 34.42 -6.17
N THR A 407 4.18 33.41 -6.89
CA THR A 407 5.31 33.47 -7.80
C THR A 407 4.87 32.94 -9.16
N ILE A 408 5.17 33.68 -10.22
CA ILE A 408 4.92 33.25 -11.60
C ILE A 408 6.25 32.79 -12.20
N LEU A 409 6.28 31.55 -12.66
CA LEU A 409 7.42 30.92 -13.33
C LEU A 409 7.06 30.60 -14.78
N PHE A 410 8.06 30.37 -15.62
CA PHE A 410 7.87 30.00 -17.02
C PHE A 410 8.35 28.57 -17.25
N LEU A 411 7.48 27.77 -17.87
CA LEU A 411 7.66 26.35 -18.08
C LEU A 411 7.64 26.03 -19.58
N ALA A 412 8.52 25.15 -20.01
CA ALA A 412 8.55 24.58 -21.35
C ALA A 412 8.53 23.05 -21.25
N PHE A 413 7.62 22.42 -22.00
CA PHE A 413 7.33 20.98 -21.94
C PHE A 413 8.24 20.10 -22.79
#